data_AF-A0A970MWB7-F1
#
_entry.id   AF-A0A970MWB7-F1
#
_cell.length_a   1.000
_cell.length_b   1.000
_cell.length_c   1.000
_cell.angle_alpha   90.00
_cell.angle_beta   90.00
_cell.angle_gamma   90.00
#
_symmetry.space_group_name_H-M   'P 1'
#
loop_
_entity.id
_entity.type
_entity.pdbx_description
1 polymer ?
#
loop_
_entity_poly.entity_id
_entity_poly.type
_entity_poly.pdbx_seq_one_letter_code
_entity_poly.pdbx_strand_id
1 'polypeptide(L)'
;MRKTVYLLVVVFALLAAPAFAQGPFNDVPTDHWAYDSVNQLQQDGIIIGYPDGTFGGRRAMSRYEFATAIARLLPLISDVDLSNYATKAELQQAIAGIKTADAQDLSNLANKDDVNAIKKLVDEFRDELAALGVDVDALKRDVAALSARVDALEAEQNRVRITG
;
A
#
# COMPACT_ATOMS: atom_id res chain seq x y z
N MET A 1 54.26 23.52 -10.52
CA MET A 1 53.60 22.21 -10.71
C MET A 1 52.77 21.75 -9.51
N ARG A 2 53.23 21.91 -8.25
CA ARG A 2 52.44 21.49 -7.07
C ARG A 2 51.15 22.30 -6.82
N LYS A 3 51.19 23.62 -7.03
CA LYS A 3 50.03 24.52 -6.80
C LYS A 3 48.91 24.36 -7.85
N THR A 4 49.27 24.02 -9.09
CA THR A 4 48.33 23.76 -10.19
C THR A 4 47.56 22.45 -10.00
N VAL A 5 48.17 21.46 -9.34
CA VAL A 5 47.49 20.20 -8.97
C VAL A 5 46.46 20.43 -7.87
N TYR A 6 46.78 21.23 -6.85
CA TYR A 6 45.81 21.60 -5.80
C TYR A 6 44.62 22.36 -6.36
N LEU A 7 44.83 23.28 -7.31
CA LEU A 7 43.75 24.02 -7.95
C LEU A 7 42.82 23.10 -8.76
N LEU A 8 43.35 22.10 -9.46
CA LEU A 8 42.54 21.11 -10.17
C LEU A 8 41.73 20.21 -9.24
N VAL A 9 42.32 19.79 -8.12
CA VAL A 9 41.62 18.94 -7.11
C VAL A 9 40.49 19.71 -6.42
N VAL A 10 40.71 20.99 -6.11
CA VAL A 10 39.67 21.85 -5.50
C VAL A 10 38.55 22.17 -6.47
N VAL A 11 38.85 22.38 -7.76
CA VAL A 11 37.83 22.58 -8.80
C VAL A 11 37.01 21.31 -9.04
N PHE A 12 37.64 20.13 -9.00
CA PHE A 12 36.93 18.85 -9.11
C PHE A 12 36.02 18.59 -7.90
N ALA A 13 36.46 18.97 -6.69
CA ALA A 13 35.65 18.87 -5.47
C ALA A 13 34.47 19.87 -5.45
N LEU A 14 34.61 21.04 -6.08
CA LEU A 14 33.54 22.04 -6.20
C LEU A 14 32.48 21.70 -7.28
N LEU A 15 32.77 20.76 -8.17
CA LEU A 15 31.83 20.24 -9.16
C LEU A 15 30.97 19.06 -8.64
N ALA A 16 31.24 18.57 -7.44
CA ALA A 16 30.41 17.58 -6.77
C ALA A 16 29.19 18.28 -6.14
N ALA A 17 28.23 18.70 -6.97
CA ALA A 17 26.91 19.04 -6.47
C ALA A 17 26.31 17.78 -5.80
N PRO A 18 25.69 17.88 -4.61
CA PRO A 18 24.91 16.78 -4.09
C PRO A 18 23.81 16.49 -5.12
N ALA A 19 23.82 15.29 -5.69
CA ALA A 19 22.65 14.80 -6.40
C ALA A 19 21.55 14.69 -5.35
N PHE A 20 20.70 15.72 -5.25
CA PHE A 20 19.44 15.59 -4.53
C PHE A 20 18.77 14.34 -5.09
N ALA A 21 18.49 13.36 -4.23
CA ALA A 21 17.72 12.20 -4.59
C ALA A 21 16.35 12.70 -5.05
N GLN A 22 16.21 12.92 -6.36
CA GLN A 22 14.92 13.09 -6.99
C GLN A 22 14.16 11.80 -6.70
N GLY A 23 12.91 11.91 -6.25
CA GLY A 23 12.04 10.75 -6.10
C GLY A 23 12.02 9.90 -7.38
N PRO A 24 11.55 8.65 -7.32
CA PRO A 24 11.65 7.70 -8.43
C PRO A 24 11.12 8.28 -9.76
N PHE A 25 10.12 9.16 -9.69
CA PHE A 25 9.59 9.92 -10.82
C PHE A 25 9.19 11.35 -10.42
N ASN A 26 9.35 12.29 -11.36
CA ASN A 26 9.06 13.72 -11.16
C ASN A 26 7.57 14.03 -10.94
N ASP A 27 6.69 13.16 -11.44
CA ASP A 27 5.22 13.30 -11.38
C ASP A 27 4.59 12.46 -10.28
N VAL A 28 5.39 11.85 -9.40
CA VAL A 28 4.91 11.08 -8.23
C VAL A 28 5.52 11.68 -6.95
N PRO A 29 4.89 12.73 -6.39
CA PRO A 29 5.29 13.31 -5.10
C PRO A 29 5.25 12.31 -3.95
N THR A 30 6.03 12.54 -2.90
CA THR A 30 6.13 11.68 -1.70
C THR A 30 4.83 11.58 -0.89
N ASP A 31 3.93 12.55 -1.02
CA ASP A 31 2.60 12.58 -0.39
C ASP A 31 1.50 11.95 -1.27
N HIS A 32 1.86 11.46 -2.46
CA HIS A 32 0.92 10.84 -3.37
C HIS A 32 0.61 9.39 -2.93
N TRP A 33 -0.66 8.99 -2.94
CA TRP A 33 -1.11 7.65 -2.52
C TRP A 33 -0.40 6.49 -3.25
N ALA A 34 0.06 6.73 -4.48
CA ALA A 34 0.75 5.73 -5.29
C ALA A 34 2.28 5.70 -5.07
N TYR A 35 2.83 6.62 -4.28
CA TYR A 35 4.27 6.82 -4.14
C TYR A 35 4.98 5.53 -3.73
N ASP A 36 4.55 4.91 -2.62
CA ASP A 36 5.21 3.72 -2.08
C ASP A 36 5.18 2.55 -3.08
N SER A 37 4.01 2.31 -3.67
CA SER A 37 3.83 1.24 -4.67
C SER A 37 4.69 1.48 -5.91
N VAL A 38 4.71 2.69 -6.45
CA VAL A 38 5.46 3.04 -7.65
C VAL A 38 6.97 2.98 -7.37
N ASN A 39 7.39 3.45 -6.19
CA ASN A 39 8.77 3.39 -5.73
C ASN A 39 9.26 1.94 -5.62
N GLN A 40 8.46 1.06 -5.00
CA GLN A 40 8.78 -0.37 -4.89
C GLN A 40 8.92 -1.02 -6.27
N LEU A 41 7.95 -0.80 -7.16
CA LEU A 41 7.98 -1.36 -8.52
C LEU A 41 9.16 -0.85 -9.35
N GLN A 42 9.63 0.36 -9.07
CA GLN A 42 10.81 0.93 -9.72
C GLN A 42 12.12 0.34 -9.18
N GLN A 43 12.21 0.13 -7.87
CA GLN A 43 13.34 -0.56 -7.23
C GLN A 43 13.47 -2.01 -7.70
N ASP A 44 12.34 -2.70 -7.86
CA ASP A 44 12.27 -4.06 -8.39
C ASP A 44 12.53 -4.12 -9.91
N GLY A 45 12.70 -2.96 -10.57
CA GLY A 45 12.95 -2.86 -12.00
C GLY A 45 11.76 -3.24 -12.87
N ILE A 46 10.57 -3.44 -12.28
CA ILE A 46 9.34 -3.78 -13.00
C ILE A 46 8.90 -2.58 -13.85
N ILE A 47 8.98 -1.37 -13.28
CA ILE A 47 8.64 -0.11 -13.93
C ILE A 47 9.86 0.80 -14.02
N ILE A 48 10.12 1.36 -15.20
CA ILE A 48 11.30 2.22 -15.46
C ILE A 48 10.89 3.68 -15.75
N GLY A 49 9.60 3.93 -15.98
CA GLY A 49 9.07 5.24 -16.38
C GLY A 49 9.47 5.65 -17.81
N TYR A 50 9.41 6.94 -18.06
CA TYR A 50 9.67 7.55 -19.37
C TYR A 50 11.00 8.32 -19.41
N PRO A 51 11.54 8.61 -20.61
CA PRO A 51 12.80 9.35 -20.75
C PRO A 51 12.78 10.77 -20.15
N ASP A 52 11.59 11.34 -19.92
CA ASP A 52 11.40 12.64 -19.27
C ASP A 52 11.41 12.55 -17.72
N GLY A 53 11.63 11.36 -17.17
CA GLY A 53 11.67 11.11 -15.74
C GLY A 53 10.29 10.98 -15.08
N THR A 54 9.23 10.75 -15.87
CA THR A 54 7.87 10.57 -15.35
C THR A 54 7.44 9.10 -15.27
N PHE A 55 6.52 8.81 -14.36
CA PHE A 55 5.77 7.55 -14.28
C PHE A 55 4.60 7.54 -15.28
N GLY A 56 3.99 8.71 -15.54
CA GLY A 56 2.89 8.89 -16.47
C GLY A 56 1.53 8.38 -15.96
N GLY A 57 1.30 8.38 -14.65
CA GLY A 57 0.15 7.72 -14.01
C GLY A 57 -1.25 8.22 -14.44
N ARG A 58 -1.35 9.39 -15.08
CA ARG A 58 -2.61 9.94 -15.59
C ARG A 58 -3.02 9.43 -16.97
N ARG A 59 -2.12 8.73 -17.68
CA ARG A 59 -2.41 8.20 -19.02
C ARG A 59 -2.81 6.72 -18.95
N ALA A 60 -3.57 6.28 -19.94
CA ALA A 60 -3.79 4.85 -20.14
C ALA A 60 -2.47 4.17 -20.53
N MET A 61 -2.15 3.08 -19.84
CA MET A 61 -1.01 2.22 -20.18
C MET A 61 -1.31 1.46 -21.48
N SER A 62 -0.31 1.34 -22.36
CA SER A 62 -0.46 0.54 -23.57
C SER A 62 -0.36 -0.96 -23.23
N ARG A 63 -0.97 -1.80 -24.07
CA ARG A 63 -0.87 -3.27 -23.91
C ARG A 63 0.60 -3.76 -23.91
N TYR A 64 1.47 -3.06 -24.65
CA TYR A 64 2.89 -3.36 -24.71
C TYR A 64 3.62 -3.02 -23.40
N GLU A 65 3.35 -1.86 -22.83
CA GLU A 65 3.90 -1.47 -21.52
C GLU A 65 3.47 -2.45 -20.43
N PHE A 66 2.18 -2.82 -20.43
CA PHE A 66 1.65 -3.80 -19.49
C PHE A 66 2.34 -5.16 -19.64
N ALA A 67 2.42 -5.69 -20.86
CA ALA A 67 3.07 -6.98 -21.12
C ALA A 67 4.55 -6.97 -20.70
N THR A 68 5.23 -5.85 -20.91
CA THR A 68 6.63 -5.69 -20.52
C THR A 68 6.79 -5.69 -19.00
N ALA A 69 5.92 -4.99 -18.27
CA ALA A 69 5.92 -5.01 -16.81
C ALA A 69 5.69 -6.43 -16.26
N ILE A 70 4.73 -7.18 -16.82
CA ILE A 70 4.48 -8.58 -16.44
C ILE A 70 5.69 -9.47 -16.75
N ALA A 71 6.34 -9.28 -17.90
CA ALA A 71 7.53 -10.05 -18.25
C ALA A 71 8.70 -9.82 -17.28
N ARG A 72 8.84 -8.61 -16.72
CA ARG A 72 9.84 -8.29 -15.69
C ARG A 72 9.44 -8.78 -14.30
N LEU A 73 8.15 -8.84 -14.02
CA LEU A 73 7.62 -9.38 -12.76
C LEU A 73 7.82 -10.90 -12.66
N LEU A 74 7.65 -11.64 -13.76
CA LEU A 74 7.58 -13.10 -13.74
C LEU A 74 8.81 -13.78 -13.09
N PRO A 75 10.06 -13.37 -13.35
CA PRO A 75 11.24 -13.92 -12.68
C PRO A 75 11.30 -13.61 -11.17
N LEU A 76 10.69 -12.50 -10.72
CA LEU A 76 10.67 -12.14 -9.30
C LEU A 76 9.69 -13.02 -8.50
N ILE A 77 8.66 -13.53 -9.18
CA ILE A 77 7.64 -14.38 -8.56
C ILE A 77 7.83 -15.87 -8.85
N SER A 78 8.71 -16.25 -9.78
CA SER A 78 8.95 -17.66 -10.12
C SER A 78 9.59 -18.46 -8.99
N ASP A 79 10.28 -17.78 -8.08
CA ASP A 79 10.88 -18.38 -6.89
C ASP A 79 9.95 -18.30 -5.67
N VAL A 80 8.67 -17.93 -5.85
CA VAL A 80 7.68 -17.99 -4.78
C VAL A 80 7.46 -19.46 -4.41
N ASP A 81 7.99 -19.83 -3.25
CA ASP A 81 7.79 -21.14 -2.66
C ASP A 81 6.33 -21.32 -2.24
N LEU A 82 5.54 -21.87 -3.16
CA LEU A 82 4.14 -22.20 -2.91
C LEU A 82 3.96 -23.41 -1.98
N SER A 83 5.05 -24.10 -1.58
CA SER A 83 4.96 -25.29 -0.72
C SER A 83 4.46 -24.99 0.70
N ASN A 84 4.60 -23.73 1.15
CA ASN A 84 4.09 -23.28 2.44
C ASN A 84 2.58 -22.95 2.45
N TYR A 85 1.90 -23.03 1.29
CA TYR A 85 0.46 -22.87 1.20
C TYR A 85 -0.22 -24.24 1.10
N ALA A 86 -1.23 -24.47 1.94
CA ALA A 86 -1.99 -25.70 1.93
C ALA A 86 -2.67 -25.92 0.57
N THR A 87 -2.41 -27.08 -0.04
CA THR A 87 -3.02 -27.51 -1.29
C THR A 87 -4.52 -27.68 -1.13
N LYS A 88 -5.25 -27.61 -2.24
CA LYS A 88 -6.70 -27.87 -2.26
C LYS A 88 -7.06 -29.23 -1.65
N ALA A 89 -6.20 -30.24 -1.81
CA ALA A 89 -6.39 -31.57 -1.24
C ALA A 89 -6.25 -31.56 0.28
N GLU A 90 -5.22 -30.90 0.81
CA GLU A 90 -5.00 -30.75 2.25
C GLU A 90 -6.14 -29.95 2.91
N LEU A 91 -6.61 -28.89 2.25
CA LEU A 91 -7.77 -28.12 2.72
C LEU A 91 -9.05 -28.97 2.74
N GLN A 92 -9.27 -29.80 1.72
CA GLN A 92 -10.44 -30.69 1.68
C GLN A 92 -10.36 -31.79 2.74
N GLN A 93 -9.16 -32.31 3.02
CA GLN A 93 -8.92 -33.28 4.08
C GLN A 93 -9.14 -32.67 5.46
N ALA A 94 -8.67 -31.45 5.71
CA ALA A 94 -8.92 -30.71 6.94
C ALA A 94 -10.42 -30.45 7.15
N ILE A 95 -11.14 -30.02 6.10
CA ILE A 95 -12.59 -29.82 6.14
C ILE A 95 -13.34 -31.14 6.36
N ALA A 96 -12.89 -32.24 5.75
CA ALA A 96 -13.48 -33.56 5.97
C ALA A 96 -13.29 -34.02 7.43
N GLY A 97 -12.10 -33.82 8.00
CA GLY A 97 -11.81 -34.10 9.41
C GLY A 97 -12.69 -33.30 10.37
N ILE A 98 -12.98 -32.03 10.03
CA ILE A 98 -13.91 -31.17 10.79
C ILE A 98 -15.36 -31.67 10.67
N LYS A 99 -15.77 -32.20 9.50
CA LYS A 99 -17.14 -32.73 9.28
C LYS A 99 -17.39 -34.07 9.96
N THR A 100 -16.33 -34.87 10.18
CA THR A 100 -16.41 -36.17 10.85
C THR A 100 -16.10 -36.10 12.34
N ALA A 101 -15.67 -34.94 12.85
CA ALA A 101 -15.53 -34.72 14.27
C ALA A 101 -16.94 -34.69 14.89
N ASP A 102 -17.24 -35.70 15.70
CA ASP A 102 -18.44 -35.69 16.55
C ASP A 102 -18.48 -34.38 17.34
N ALA A 103 -19.68 -33.82 17.52
CA ALA A 103 -19.90 -32.47 18.08
C ALA A 103 -19.31 -32.24 19.49
N GLN A 104 -18.81 -33.28 20.16
CA GLN A 104 -18.11 -33.18 21.44
C GLN A 104 -16.63 -32.78 21.32
N ASP A 105 -15.97 -33.04 20.19
CA ASP A 105 -14.53 -32.75 19.99
C ASP A 105 -14.26 -31.35 19.42
N LEU A 106 -15.30 -30.63 19.02
CA LEU A 106 -15.24 -29.25 18.56
C LEU A 106 -14.93 -28.24 19.69
N SER A 107 -15.00 -28.69 20.95
CA SER A 107 -14.66 -27.87 22.13
C SER A 107 -13.14 -27.60 22.28
N ASN A 108 -12.31 -28.37 21.58
CA ASN A 108 -10.84 -28.25 21.62
C ASN A 108 -10.24 -27.51 20.39
N LEU A 109 -11.03 -27.13 19.38
CA LEU A 109 -10.54 -26.39 18.20
C LEU A 109 -10.49 -24.87 18.38
N ALA A 110 -11.24 -24.33 19.34
CA ALA A 110 -11.02 -22.97 19.83
C ALA A 110 -10.16 -23.08 21.09
N ASN A 111 -8.91 -23.52 20.92
CA ASN A 111 -8.02 -23.67 22.05
C ASN A 111 -7.86 -22.29 22.69
N LYS A 112 -7.81 -22.23 24.02
CA LYS A 112 -7.81 -20.97 24.77
C LYS A 112 -6.67 -20.05 24.31
N ASP A 113 -5.60 -20.67 23.81
CA ASP A 113 -4.43 -20.05 23.20
C ASP A 113 -4.75 -19.32 21.88
N ASP A 114 -5.60 -19.88 21.02
CA ASP A 114 -6.03 -19.21 19.78
C ASP A 114 -6.89 -17.99 20.08
N VAL A 115 -7.78 -18.10 21.07
CA VAL A 115 -8.58 -16.96 21.55
C VAL A 115 -7.69 -15.89 22.17
N ASN A 116 -6.63 -16.28 22.88
CA ASN A 116 -5.65 -15.35 23.44
C ASN A 116 -4.78 -14.71 22.35
N ALA A 117 -4.41 -15.46 21.30
CA ALA A 117 -3.67 -14.95 20.16
C ALA A 117 -4.50 -13.93 19.36
N ILE A 118 -5.78 -14.24 19.09
CA ILE A 118 -6.70 -13.31 18.43
C ILE A 118 -6.92 -12.05 19.29
N LYS A 119 -7.09 -12.19 20.62
CA LYS A 119 -7.20 -11.02 21.52
C LYS A 119 -5.95 -10.15 21.50
N LYS A 120 -4.77 -10.78 21.58
CA LYS A 120 -3.50 -10.07 21.52
C LYS A 120 -3.35 -9.32 20.20
N LEU A 121 -3.73 -9.95 19.09
CA LEU A 121 -3.69 -9.35 17.76
C LEU A 121 -4.67 -8.17 17.64
N VAL A 122 -5.87 -8.27 18.20
CA VAL A 122 -6.86 -7.18 18.23
C VAL A 122 -6.37 -5.99 19.08
N ASP A 123 -5.75 -6.27 20.23
CA ASP A 123 -5.20 -5.22 21.10
C ASP A 123 -4.00 -4.52 20.41
N GLU A 124 -3.13 -5.29 19.77
CA GLU A 124 -1.98 -4.78 19.02
C GLU A 124 -2.42 -3.94 17.81
N PHE A 125 -3.38 -4.42 17.00
CA PHE A 125 -3.93 -3.62 15.89
C PHE A 125 -4.68 -2.37 16.35
N ARG A 126 -5.36 -2.41 17.50
CA ARG A 126 -6.06 -1.24 18.04
C ARG A 126 -5.07 -0.14 18.43
N ASP A 127 -3.99 -0.51 19.11
CA ASP A 127 -2.95 0.43 19.52
C ASP A 127 -2.15 0.93 18.31
N GLU A 128 -1.93 0.09 17.28
CA GLU A 128 -1.34 0.50 16.01
C GLU A 128 -2.24 1.47 15.22
N LEU A 129 -3.56 1.25 15.16
CA LEU A 129 -4.50 2.18 14.52
C LEU A 129 -4.58 3.52 15.28
N ALA A 130 -4.49 3.47 16.62
CA ALA A 130 -4.39 4.66 17.46
C ALA A 130 -3.04 5.39 17.27
N ALA A 131 -1.93 4.65 17.12
CA ALA A 131 -0.60 5.18 16.83
C ALA A 131 -0.50 5.78 15.42
N LEU A 132 -1.24 5.24 14.45
CA LEU A 132 -1.41 5.82 13.11
C LEU A 132 -2.28 7.09 13.10
N GLY A 133 -2.85 7.48 14.26
CA GLY A 133 -3.59 8.73 14.44
C GLY A 133 -5.03 8.72 13.91
N VAL A 134 -5.57 7.55 13.54
CA VAL A 134 -6.93 7.41 13.02
C VAL A 134 -7.89 7.03 14.15
N ASP A 135 -8.43 8.05 14.84
CA ASP A 135 -9.56 7.85 15.78
C ASP A 135 -10.84 7.60 14.97
N VAL A 136 -11.17 6.33 14.79
CA VAL A 136 -12.37 5.86 14.07
C VAL A 136 -13.65 6.42 14.69
N ASP A 137 -13.68 6.70 16.00
CA ASP A 137 -14.83 7.29 16.65
C ASP A 137 -14.91 8.80 16.41
N ALA A 138 -13.78 9.51 16.33
CA ALA A 138 -13.76 10.89 15.86
C ALA A 138 -14.19 11.00 14.40
N LEU A 139 -13.68 10.12 13.53
CA LEU A 139 -14.04 10.09 12.12
C LEU A 139 -15.53 9.80 11.92
N LYS A 140 -16.11 8.87 12.70
CA LYS A 140 -17.55 8.61 12.69
C LYS A 140 -18.36 9.84 13.12
N ARG A 141 -17.92 10.56 14.15
CA ARG A 141 -18.57 11.81 14.60
C ARG A 141 -18.50 12.90 13.53
N ASP A 142 -17.35 13.06 12.89
CA ASP A 142 -17.13 14.06 11.84
C ASP A 142 -17.96 13.75 10.59
N VAL A 143 -18.02 12.49 10.17
CA VAL A 143 -18.85 12.04 9.05
C VAL A 143 -20.34 12.23 9.37
N ALA A 144 -20.78 11.90 10.58
CA ALA A 144 -22.18 12.13 10.99
C ALA A 144 -22.54 13.62 11.00
N ALA A 145 -21.64 14.48 11.51
CA ALA A 145 -21.82 15.93 11.49
C ALA A 145 -21.85 16.48 10.05
N LEU A 146 -21.00 15.95 9.17
CA LEU A 146 -20.97 16.36 7.77
C LEU A 146 -22.25 15.93 7.03
N SER A 147 -22.73 14.70 7.26
CA SER A 147 -24.00 14.22 6.71
C SER A 147 -25.16 15.14 7.11
N ALA A 148 -25.27 15.47 8.40
CA ALA A 148 -26.33 16.36 8.89
C ALA A 148 -26.27 17.77 8.27
N ARG A 149 -25.06 18.28 8.00
CA ARG A 149 -24.87 19.56 7.30
C ARG A 149 -25.29 19.50 5.84
N VAL A 150 -25.03 18.38 5.16
CA VAL A 150 -25.48 18.16 3.78
C VAL A 150 -27.01 18.11 3.73
N ASP A 151 -27.65 17.35 4.61
CA ASP A 151 -29.12 17.26 4.67
C ASP A 151 -29.77 18.64 4.89
N ALA A 152 -29.18 19.45 5.77
CA ALA A 152 -29.66 20.81 6.03
C ALA A 152 -29.51 21.73 4.81
N LEU A 153 -28.39 21.61 4.07
CA LEU A 153 -28.15 22.38 2.85
C LEU A 153 -29.09 21.94 1.71
N GLU A 154 -29.32 20.64 1.56
CA GLU A 154 -30.27 20.12 0.57
C GLU A 154 -31.70 20.58 0.87
N ALA A 155 -32.12 20.59 2.14
CA ALA A 155 -33.41 21.12 2.55
C ALA A 155 -33.55 22.62 2.25
N GLU A 156 -32.50 23.41 2.48
CA GLU A 156 -32.51 24.84 2.21
C GLU A 156 -32.52 25.13 0.70
N GLN A 157 -31.72 24.41 -0.09
CA GLN A 157 -31.78 24.51 -1.55
C GLN A 157 -33.17 24.15 -2.11
N ASN A 158 -33.81 23.12 -1.53
CA ASN A 158 -35.15 22.72 -1.97
C ASN A 158 -36.20 23.77 -1.62
N ARG A 159 -36.06 24.49 -0.49
CA ARG A 159 -36.93 25.63 -0.15
C ARG A 159 -36.76 26.81 -1.10
N VAL A 160 -35.52 27.19 -1.40
CA VAL A 160 -35.21 28.31 -2.33
C VAL A 160 -35.75 28.02 -3.73
N ARG A 161 -35.73 26.77 -4.19
CA ARG A 161 -36.29 26.34 -5.48
C ARG A 161 -37.81 26.41 -5.60
N ILE A 162 -38.55 26.38 -4.48
CA ILE A 162 -40.03 26.42 -4.50
C ILE A 162 -40.55 27.86 -4.41
N THR A 163 -39.73 28.81 -3.95
CA THR A 163 -40.11 30.23 -3.79
C THR A 163 -39.66 31.15 -4.94
N GLY A 164 -38.99 30.62 -5.97
CA GLY A 164 -38.56 31.36 -7.17
C GLY A 164 -39.22 30.82 -8.42
#